data_AF-A0A085MNT7-F1
#
_entry.id   AF-A0A085MNT7-F1
#
_cell.length_a   1.000
_cell.length_b   1.000
_cell.length_c   1.000
_cell.angle_alpha   90.00
_cell.angle_beta   90.00
_cell.angle_gamma   90.00
#
_symmetry.space_group_name_H-M   'P 1'
#
loop_
_entity.id
_entity.type
_entity.pdbx_description
1 polymer ?
#
loop_
_entity_poly.entity_id
_entity_poly.type
_entity_poly.pdbx_seq_one_letter_code
_entity_poly.pdbx_strand_id
1 'polypeptide(L)'
;MNGEEIVDFVSKKPADNEEEQQAAEEAHRGWDLPLFWQPCLVLPSDRWLTCDSVEQGFQLMNGEEIVDFVSKKPADNEEEQQAAEEEEERTVVPTHREAFAHLDAALLWFEEQEECDGRRLLSLKSIRDLAARKRQSLLKQMLITDYIK
;
A
#
# COMPACT_ATOMS: atom_id res chain seq x y z
N MET A 1 44.63 11.39 64.54
CA MET A 1 44.70 11.97 63.19
C MET A 1 43.84 11.08 62.32
N ASN A 2 42.57 11.50 62.14
CA ASN A 2 41.94 11.85 60.85
C ASN A 2 41.60 10.59 60.05
N GLY A 3 40.39 10.28 59.61
CA GLY A 3 39.10 10.96 59.52
C GLY A 3 38.15 10.00 58.77
N GLU A 4 36.88 10.36 58.71
CA GLU A 4 35.73 9.68 58.05
C GLU A 4 36.07 9.04 56.68
N GLU A 5 35.37 8.01 56.17
CA GLU A 5 33.94 8.04 55.84
C GLU A 5 33.44 6.64 55.44
N ILE A 6 32.22 6.31 55.87
CA ILE A 6 31.45 5.12 55.50
C ILE A 6 30.63 5.47 54.26
N VAL A 7 30.75 4.69 53.18
CA VAL A 7 29.68 4.59 52.17
C VAL A 7 29.35 3.12 51.95
N ASP A 8 28.13 2.77 52.34
CA ASP A 8 27.55 1.44 52.19
C ASP A 8 27.47 1.06 50.71
N PHE A 9 28.27 0.07 50.31
CA PHE A 9 28.04 -0.66 49.07
C PHE A 9 26.88 -1.63 49.28
N VAL A 10 25.68 -1.09 49.42
CA VAL A 10 24.45 -1.89 49.30
C VAL A 10 24.43 -2.41 47.88
N SER A 11 24.71 -3.71 47.79
CA SER A 11 24.44 -4.58 46.66
C SER A 11 22.95 -4.45 46.28
N LYS A 12 22.64 -3.44 45.46
CA LYS A 12 21.31 -3.24 44.88
C LYS A 12 21.14 -4.32 43.83
N LYS A 13 20.55 -5.45 44.23
CA LYS A 13 19.99 -6.42 43.30
C LYS A 13 19.09 -5.67 42.30
N PRO A 14 19.14 -5.98 40.99
CA PRO A 14 18.10 -5.56 40.08
C PRO A 14 16.83 -6.37 40.41
N ALA A 15 16.00 -5.81 41.29
CA ALA A 15 14.57 -6.04 41.20
C ALA A 15 14.07 -5.24 40.00
N ASP A 16 13.02 -5.75 39.36
CA ASP A 16 12.34 -5.16 38.20
C ASP A 16 12.89 -5.65 36.85
N ASN A 17 12.87 -6.96 36.63
CA ASN A 17 12.94 -7.59 35.30
C ASN A 17 11.74 -8.53 35.05
N GLU A 18 10.75 -8.54 35.95
CA GLU A 18 9.55 -9.37 35.81
C GLU A 18 8.42 -8.61 35.08
N GLU A 19 8.34 -7.29 35.28
CA GLU A 19 7.33 -6.42 34.64
C GLU A 19 7.65 -6.18 33.15
N GLU A 20 8.93 -6.03 32.79
CA GLU A 20 9.39 -5.87 31.41
C GLU A 20 9.28 -7.19 30.61
N GLN A 21 9.48 -8.33 31.27
CA GLN A 21 9.23 -9.66 30.70
C GLN A 21 7.73 -9.94 30.51
N GLN A 22 6.87 -9.51 31.45
CA GLN A 22 5.43 -9.59 31.29
C GLN A 22 4.91 -8.72 30.15
N ALA A 23 5.41 -7.49 29.99
CA ALA A 23 5.04 -6.62 28.88
C ALA A 23 5.49 -7.19 27.52
N ALA A 24 6.69 -7.79 27.45
CA ALA A 24 7.18 -8.46 26.24
C ALA A 24 6.40 -9.75 25.93
N GLU A 25 5.97 -10.51 26.95
CA GLU A 25 5.18 -11.73 26.78
C GLU A 25 3.72 -11.42 26.37
N GLU A 26 3.12 -10.34 26.89
CA GLU A 26 1.79 -9.86 26.46
C GLU A 26 1.80 -9.35 25.01
N ALA A 27 2.86 -8.67 24.59
CA ALA A 27 3.04 -8.28 23.19
C ALA A 27 3.14 -9.50 22.26
N HIS A 28 3.79 -10.58 22.71
CA HIS A 28 3.85 -11.85 21.97
C HIS A 28 2.49 -12.57 21.92
N ARG A 29 1.70 -12.57 23.01
CA ARG A 29 0.36 -13.16 23.00
C ARG A 29 -0.63 -12.42 22.11
N GLY A 30 -0.43 -11.11 21.87
CA GLY A 30 -1.27 -10.33 20.94
C GLY A 30 -1.16 -10.74 19.47
N TRP A 31 -0.10 -11.47 19.10
CA TRP A 31 0.19 -11.88 17.72
C TRP A 31 -0.13 -13.37 17.49
N ASP A 32 -0.45 -14.12 18.54
CA ASP A 32 -0.81 -15.55 18.53
C ASP A 32 -2.32 -15.81 18.38
N LEU A 33 -3.06 -14.88 17.79
CA LEU A 33 -4.43 -15.13 17.35
C LEU A 33 -4.40 -15.78 15.96
N PRO A 34 -4.84 -17.05 15.78
CA PRO A 34 -4.83 -17.74 14.49
C PRO A 34 -5.86 -17.18 13.49
N LEU A 35 -6.46 -16.03 13.79
CA LEU A 35 -7.50 -15.38 12.98
C LEU A 35 -6.97 -14.20 12.15
N PHE A 36 -5.70 -13.82 12.31
CA PHE A 36 -5.15 -12.66 11.59
C PHE A 36 -4.77 -12.97 10.13
N TRP A 37 -4.66 -14.24 9.76
CA TRP A 37 -4.56 -14.65 8.36
C TRP A 37 -5.57 -15.75 8.08
N GLN A 38 -6.80 -15.36 7.74
CA GLN A 38 -7.53 -16.16 6.76
C GLN A 38 -6.72 -16.13 5.46
N PRO A 39 -6.23 -17.27 4.94
CA PRO A 39 -5.65 -17.31 3.62
C PRO A 39 -6.75 -16.88 2.65
N CYS A 40 -6.59 -15.74 1.99
CA CYS A 40 -7.45 -15.28 0.90
C CYS A 40 -7.40 -16.18 -0.35
N LEU A 41 -7.07 -17.47 -0.21
CA LEU A 41 -6.73 -18.39 -1.28
C LEU A 41 -7.37 -19.77 -1.09
N VAL A 42 -8.62 -19.82 -0.62
CA VAL A 42 -9.46 -21.00 -0.86
C VAL A 42 -10.40 -20.72 -2.01
N LEU A 43 -9.85 -20.22 -3.12
CA LEU A 43 -10.31 -20.76 -4.39
C LEU A 43 -9.52 -22.07 -4.55
N PRO A 44 -10.19 -23.20 -4.80
CA PRO A 44 -9.45 -24.44 -5.07
C PRO A 44 -8.41 -24.12 -6.14
N SER A 45 -7.15 -24.50 -5.92
CA SER A 45 -6.06 -24.28 -6.88
C SER A 45 -6.44 -24.72 -8.30
N ASP A 46 -7.36 -25.68 -8.38
CA ASP A 46 -8.00 -26.17 -9.59
C ASP A 46 -8.72 -25.08 -10.39
N ARG A 47 -9.38 -24.11 -9.74
CA ARG A 47 -10.08 -23.01 -10.41
C ARG A 47 -9.11 -22.12 -11.19
N TRP A 48 -7.90 -21.90 -10.69
CA TRP A 48 -6.87 -21.16 -11.42
C TRP A 48 -6.28 -22.01 -12.54
N LEU A 49 -6.06 -23.31 -12.30
CA LEU A 49 -5.61 -24.27 -13.31
C LEU A 49 -6.60 -24.41 -14.48
N THR A 50 -7.89 -24.15 -14.26
CA THR A 50 -8.93 -24.22 -15.29
C THR A 50 -9.46 -22.86 -15.73
N CYS A 51 -8.84 -21.75 -15.33
CA CYS A 51 -9.29 -20.40 -15.70
C CYS A 51 -9.36 -20.23 -17.23
N ASP A 52 -8.37 -20.76 -17.94
CA ASP A 52 -8.26 -20.65 -19.39
C ASP A 52 -9.09 -21.71 -20.13
N SER A 53 -9.69 -22.67 -19.41
CA SER A 53 -10.46 -23.77 -20.00
C SER A 53 -11.86 -23.36 -20.45
N VAL A 54 -12.38 -22.27 -19.91
CA VAL A 54 -13.74 -21.76 -20.17
C VAL A 54 -13.73 -20.50 -21.03
N GLU A 55 -12.56 -19.88 -21.20
CA GLU A 55 -12.39 -18.76 -22.10
C GLU A 55 -12.16 -19.32 -23.50
N GLN A 56 -13.15 -19.12 -24.38
CA GLN A 56 -12.90 -19.21 -25.81
C GLN A 56 -11.91 -18.06 -26.08
N GLY A 57 -10.62 -18.39 -26.02
CA GLY A 57 -9.53 -17.41 -25.99
C GLY A 57 -9.74 -16.34 -27.04
N PHE A 58 -9.28 -15.12 -26.76
CA PHE A 58 -9.30 -14.02 -27.72
C PHE A 58 -8.89 -14.56 -29.08
N GLN A 59 -9.80 -14.48 -30.07
CA GLN A 59 -9.51 -14.91 -31.42
C GLN A 59 -8.25 -14.17 -31.84
N LEU A 60 -7.14 -14.90 -31.98
CA LEU A 60 -5.87 -14.32 -32.39
C LEU A 60 -6.14 -13.64 -33.73
N MET A 61 -6.10 -12.31 -33.75
CA MET A 61 -6.29 -11.53 -34.97
C MET A 61 -5.34 -12.09 -36.02
N ASN A 62 -5.88 -12.41 -37.20
CA ASN A 62 -5.04 -12.86 -38.29
C ASN A 62 -4.10 -11.72 -38.71
N GLY A 63 -2.96 -12.04 -39.32
CA GLY A 63 -1.98 -11.03 -39.76
C GLY A 63 -2.58 -9.94 -40.65
N GLU A 64 -3.58 -10.28 -41.45
CA GLU A 64 -4.35 -9.33 -42.27
C GLU A 64 -5.17 -8.34 -41.44
N GLU A 65 -5.82 -8.82 -40.36
CA GLU A 65 -6.62 -8.00 -39.46
C GLU A 65 -5.74 -7.04 -38.64
N ILE A 66 -4.54 -7.49 -38.28
CA ILE A 66 -3.52 -6.65 -37.61
C ILE A 66 -3.06 -5.54 -38.56
N VAL A 67 -2.80 -5.85 -39.83
CA VAL A 67 -2.38 -4.86 -40.83
C VAL A 67 -3.48 -3.84 -41.08
N ASP A 68 -4.74 -4.25 -41.15
CA ASP A 68 -5.87 -3.34 -41.32
C ASP A 68 -6.08 -2.43 -40.11
N PHE A 69 -5.92 -2.97 -38.90
CA PHE A 69 -6.00 -2.18 -37.67
C PHE A 69 -4.89 -1.12 -37.61
N VAL A 70 -3.65 -1.47 -37.97
CA VAL A 70 -2.51 -0.55 -37.98
C VAL A 70 -2.61 0.46 -39.13
N SER A 71 -3.22 0.08 -40.25
CA SER A 71 -3.34 0.93 -41.44
C SER A 71 -4.49 1.94 -41.37
N LYS A 72 -5.45 1.73 -40.45
CA LYS A 72 -6.46 2.74 -40.11
C LYS A 72 -5.79 3.95 -39.44
N LYS A 73 -5.37 4.93 -40.24
CA LYS A 73 -5.16 6.30 -39.77
C LYS A 73 -6.47 6.80 -39.14
N PRO A 74 -6.44 7.46 -37.97
CA PRO A 74 -7.63 8.16 -37.49
C PRO A 74 -8.01 9.16 -38.57
N ALA A 75 -9.24 9.05 -39.07
CA ALA A 75 -9.81 10.08 -39.90
C ALA A 75 -9.80 11.36 -39.06
N ASP A 76 -9.05 12.33 -39.54
CA ASP A 76 -9.09 13.73 -39.12
C ASP A 76 -10.50 14.23 -39.44
N ASN A 77 -11.46 13.92 -38.56
CA ASN A 77 -12.81 14.44 -38.60
C ASN A 77 -12.89 15.51 -37.52
N GLU A 78 -12.41 16.70 -37.87
CA GLU A 78 -12.82 17.95 -37.23
C GLU A 78 -14.33 18.14 -37.44
N GLU A 79 -15.14 17.44 -36.66
CA GLU A 79 -16.53 17.81 -36.46
C GLU A 79 -16.67 18.37 -35.05
N GLU A 80 -16.84 19.69 -35.01
CA GLU A 80 -17.26 20.50 -33.88
C GLU A 80 -18.34 19.79 -33.05
N GLN A 81 -17.91 19.09 -32.01
CA GLN A 81 -18.74 18.93 -30.85
C GLN A 81 -18.69 20.27 -30.13
N GLN A 82 -19.70 21.11 -30.38
CA GLN A 82 -20.18 22.08 -29.41
C GLN A 82 -20.60 21.29 -28.16
N ALA A 83 -19.60 20.85 -27.40
CA ALA A 83 -19.78 20.41 -26.03
C ALA A 83 -20.16 21.69 -25.29
N ALA A 84 -21.43 21.75 -24.90
CA ALA A 84 -21.88 22.66 -23.88
C ALA A 84 -20.81 22.69 -22.79
N GLU A 85 -20.37 23.90 -22.46
CA GLU A 85 -19.56 24.19 -21.27
C GLU A 85 -20.42 23.84 -20.04
N GLU A 86 -20.61 22.55 -19.80
CA GLU A 86 -20.73 22.07 -18.45
C GLU A 86 -19.32 22.25 -17.89
N GLU A 87 -19.16 23.20 -16.97
CA GLU A 87 -18.05 23.20 -16.03
C GLU A 87 -18.09 21.85 -15.29
N GLU A 88 -17.64 20.79 -15.95
CA GLU A 88 -17.16 19.61 -15.29
C GLU A 88 -15.92 20.11 -14.57
N GLU A 89 -16.12 20.49 -13.30
CA GLU A 89 -15.09 20.77 -12.33
C GLU A 89 -14.05 19.66 -12.49
N ARG A 90 -12.99 19.94 -13.26
CA ARG A 90 -11.92 18.97 -13.54
C ARG A 90 -11.31 18.68 -12.19
N THR A 91 -11.79 17.61 -11.56
CA THR A 91 -11.27 17.17 -10.27
C THR A 91 -9.80 16.86 -10.50
N VAL A 92 -8.95 17.76 -10.01
CA VAL A 92 -7.51 17.61 -10.16
C VAL A 92 -7.14 16.35 -9.39
N VAL A 93 -6.79 15.30 -10.13
CA VAL A 93 -6.34 14.05 -9.52
C VAL A 93 -5.07 14.35 -8.73
N PRO A 94 -5.03 14.07 -7.42
CA PRO A 94 -3.86 14.39 -6.61
C PRO A 94 -2.64 13.59 -7.08
N THR A 95 -1.47 14.23 -7.06
CA THR A 95 -0.20 13.56 -7.36
C THR A 95 0.07 12.44 -6.35
N HIS A 96 0.96 11.50 -6.68
CA HIS A 96 1.32 10.41 -5.75
C HIS A 96 1.85 10.91 -4.40
N ARG A 97 2.49 12.07 -4.38
CA ARG A 97 2.97 12.71 -3.15
C ARG A 97 1.81 13.27 -2.32
N GLU A 98 0.87 13.97 -2.95
CA GLU A 98 -0.31 14.53 -2.29
C GLU A 98 -1.24 13.42 -1.80
N ALA A 99 -1.48 12.40 -2.62
CA ALA A 99 -2.25 11.23 -2.23
C ALA A 99 -1.65 10.54 -0.99
N PHE A 100 -0.32 10.36 -0.95
CA PHE A 100 0.36 9.83 0.23
C PHE A 100 0.14 10.70 1.47
N ALA A 101 0.34 12.02 1.35
CA ALA A 101 0.17 12.95 2.47
C ALA A 101 -1.27 12.96 3.01
N HIS A 102 -2.27 12.98 2.12
CA HIS A 102 -3.68 12.93 2.52
C HIS A 102 -4.03 11.61 3.22
N LEU A 103 -3.54 10.48 2.71
CA LEU A 103 -3.78 9.17 3.32
C LEU A 103 -3.08 9.02 4.67
N ASP A 104 -1.90 9.60 4.84
CA ASP A 104 -1.18 9.58 6.12
C ASP A 104 -1.89 10.44 7.18
N ALA A 105 -2.39 11.62 6.80
CA ALA A 105 -3.23 12.44 7.67
C ALA A 105 -4.56 11.76 8.02
N ALA A 106 -5.21 11.11 7.04
CA ALA A 106 -6.43 10.35 7.27
C ALA A 106 -6.21 9.16 8.22
N LEU A 107 -5.04 8.51 8.15
CA LEU A 107 -4.66 7.43 9.05
C LEU A 107 -4.49 7.92 10.49
N LEU A 108 -3.74 9.00 10.69
CA LEU A 108 -3.57 9.60 12.02
C LEU A 108 -4.91 9.95 12.65
N TRP A 109 -5.81 10.56 11.86
CA TRP A 109 -7.15 10.87 12.33
C TRP A 109 -7.97 9.61 12.62
N PHE A 110 -7.93 8.60 11.75
CA PHE A 110 -8.75 7.39 11.88
C PHE A 110 -8.30 6.50 13.07
N GLU A 111 -7.02 6.50 13.40
CA GLU A 111 -6.48 5.77 14.56
C GLU A 111 -6.98 6.32 15.90
N GLU A 112 -7.36 7.60 15.96
CA GLU A 112 -7.90 8.24 17.17
C GLU A 112 -9.43 8.06 17.34
N GLN A 113 -10.13 7.50 16.35
CA GLN A 113 -11.58 7.32 16.43
C GLN A 113 -11.97 6.09 17.24
N GLU A 114 -13.08 6.16 17.98
CA GLU A 114 -13.60 5.02 18.75
C GLU A 114 -14.09 3.89 17.82
N GLU A 115 -14.51 4.21 16.60
CA GLU A 115 -14.95 3.28 15.57
C GLU A 115 -13.80 2.73 14.71
N CYS A 116 -12.55 2.90 15.16
CA CYS A 116 -11.37 2.37 14.48
C CYS A 116 -11.44 0.84 14.40
N ASP A 117 -11.83 0.34 13.23
CA ASP A 117 -11.86 -1.07 12.90
C ASP A 117 -10.54 -1.51 12.24
N GLY A 118 -9.97 -2.61 12.72
CA GLY A 118 -8.67 -3.11 12.23
C GLY A 118 -8.67 -3.44 10.74
N ARG A 119 -9.77 -3.94 10.18
CA ARG A 119 -9.87 -4.24 8.74
C ARG A 119 -9.87 -2.96 7.90
N ARG A 120 -10.62 -1.95 8.31
CA ARG A 120 -10.61 -0.61 7.67
C ARG A 120 -9.23 0.05 7.76
N LEU A 121 -8.61 -0.02 8.94
CA LEU A 121 -7.27 0.52 9.18
C LEU A 121 -6.21 -0.14 8.28
N LEU A 122 -6.21 -1.47 8.19
CA LEU A 122 -5.30 -2.22 7.31
C LEU A 122 -5.52 -1.86 5.83
N SER A 123 -6.77 -1.72 5.42
CA SER A 123 -7.11 -1.34 4.05
C SER A 123 -6.56 0.05 3.72
N LEU A 124 -6.73 1.01 4.63
CA LEU A 124 -6.22 2.37 4.46
C LEU A 124 -4.69 2.43 4.44
N LYS A 125 -4.01 1.67 5.31
CA LYS A 125 -2.54 1.49 5.30
C LYS A 125 -2.04 0.94 3.97
N SER A 126 -2.71 -0.09 3.43
CA SER A 126 -2.37 -0.68 2.12
C SER A 126 -2.47 0.33 0.98
N ILE A 127 -3.50 1.19 0.98
CA ILE A 127 -3.69 2.25 -0.03
C ILE A 127 -2.59 3.32 0.11
N ARG A 128 -2.26 3.75 1.34
CA ARG A 128 -1.14 4.67 1.59
C ARG A 128 0.18 4.09 1.06
N ASP A 129 0.45 2.82 1.35
CA ASP A 129 1.68 2.16 0.92
C ASP A 129 1.75 2.02 -0.60
N LEU A 130 0.61 1.85 -1.29
CA LEU A 130 0.54 1.93 -2.74
C LEU A 130 0.95 3.32 -3.25
N ALA A 131 0.44 4.40 -2.65
CA ALA A 131 0.84 5.76 -3.00
C ALA A 131 2.34 5.99 -2.76
N ALA A 132 2.89 5.46 -1.65
CA ALA A 132 4.32 5.53 -1.34
C ALA A 132 5.17 4.81 -2.40
N ARG A 133 4.78 3.59 -2.80
CA ARG A 133 5.48 2.82 -3.85
C ARG A 133 5.49 3.57 -5.19
N LYS A 134 4.35 4.15 -5.58
CA LYS A 134 4.25 4.94 -6.82
C LYS A 134 5.09 6.22 -6.77
N ARG A 135 5.16 6.88 -5.61
CA ARG A 135 6.08 8.01 -5.39
C ARG A 135 7.54 7.57 -5.56
N GLN A 136 7.92 6.42 -5.01
CA GLN A 136 9.28 5.90 -5.11
C GLN A 136 9.65 5.44 -6.53
N SER A 137 8.72 4.87 -7.30
CA SER A 137 9.01 4.46 -8.67
C SER A 137 9.32 5.63 -9.59
N LEU A 138 8.64 6.77 -9.44
CA LEU A 138 8.96 7.99 -10.18
C LEU A 138 10.38 8.48 -9.88
N LEU A 139 10.81 8.44 -8.62
CA LEU A 139 12.18 8.82 -8.23
C LEU A 139 13.23 7.90 -8.86
N LYS A 140 12.97 6.59 -8.88
CA LYS A 140 13.89 5.62 -9.52
C LYS A 140 13.97 5.82 -11.04
N GLN A 141 12.85 6.15 -11.67
CA GLN A 141 12.79 6.34 -13.12
C GLN A 141 13.55 7.61 -13.56
N MET A 142 13.41 8.73 -12.82
CA MET A 142 14.20 9.94 -13.08
C MET A 142 15.71 9.68 -12.98
N LEU A 143 16.14 8.91 -11.98
CA LEU A 143 17.56 8.59 -11.81
C LEU A 143 18.11 7.81 -13.02
N ILE A 144 17.40 6.80 -13.54
CA ILE A 144 17.88 6.02 -14.69
C ILE A 144 18.04 6.89 -15.94
N THR A 145 17.09 7.79 -16.21
CA THR A 145 17.15 8.69 -17.38
C THR A 145 18.31 9.69 -17.31
N ASP A 146 18.76 10.05 -16.11
CA ASP A 146 19.90 10.96 -15.93
C ASP A 146 21.26 10.28 -16.18
N TYR A 147 21.33 8.94 -16.16
CA TYR A 147 22.56 8.16 -16.36
C TYR A 147 22.82 7.74 -17.81
N ILE A 148 21.81 7.72 -18.68
CA ILE A 148 21.98 7.36 -20.10
C ILE A 148 22.27 8.64 -20.89
N LYS A 149 23.56 8.91 -21.14
CA LYS A 149 24.05 9.90 -22.11
C LYS A 149 24.62 9.20 -23.32
#